data_AF-A0A8X6M4M9-F1
#
_entry.id   AF-A0A8X6M4M9-F1
#
_cell.length_a   1.000
_cell.length_b   1.000
_cell.length_c   1.000
_cell.angle_alpha   90.00
_cell.angle_beta   90.00
_cell.angle_gamma   90.00
#
_symmetry.space_group_name_H-M   'P 1'
#
loop_
_entity.id
_entity.type
_entity.pdbx_description
1 polymer ?
#
loop_
_entity_poly.entity_id
_entity_poly.type
_entity_poly.pdbx_seq_one_letter_code
_entity_poly.pdbx_strand_id
1 'polypeptide(L)' 'IGVWTDTGLDIKDIVWPGGSPVPPPGVPEKFNLKVTFLDEPPFVNVVPPDNETGECETSRSVRCRIAPEHKLVG' A
#
# COMPACT_ATOMS: atom_id res chain seq x y z
N ILE A 1 4.78 32.17 4.70
CA ILE A 1 3.89 32.78 3.69
C ILE A 1 3.45 34.13 4.24
N GLY A 2 4.45 35.00 4.40
CA GLY A 2 4.20 36.34 4.89
C GLY A 2 5.44 37.18 4.62
N VAL A 3 5.22 38.42 4.22
CA VAL A 3 6.28 39.37 3.91
C VAL A 3 6.26 40.42 5.01
N TRP A 4 7.40 40.61 5.66
CA TRP A 4 7.56 41.74 6.57
C TRP A 4 7.75 43.01 5.73
N THR A 5 6.85 43.96 5.91
CA THR A 5 6.91 45.29 5.28
C THR A 5 7.19 46.35 6.35
N ASP A 6 7.56 47.56 5.93
CA ASP A 6 7.85 48.67 6.85
C ASP A 6 6.65 49.05 7.74
N THR A 7 5.43 48.64 7.33
CA THR A 7 4.18 48.85 8.07
C THR A 7 3.72 47.63 8.88
N GLY A 8 4.43 46.50 8.81
CA GLY A 8 4.12 45.30 9.59
C GLY A 8 4.16 43.99 8.78
N LEU A 9 3.72 42.91 9.44
CA LEU A 9 3.69 41.56 8.88
C LEU A 9 2.42 41.34 8.05
N ASP A 10 2.57 41.17 6.73
CA ASP A 10 1.50 40.72 5.83
C ASP A 10 1.56 39.20 5.70
N ILE A 11 0.53 38.48 6.18
CA ILE A 11 0.43 37.02 6.06
C ILE A 11 -0.60 36.73 4.96
N LYS A 12 -0.17 36.08 3.88
CA LYS A 12 -1.07 35.64 2.81
C LYS A 12 -1.46 34.18 3.03
N ASP A 13 -2.71 33.85 2.75
CA ASP A 13 -3.18 32.46 2.75
C ASP A 13 -2.43 31.62 1.71
N ILE A 14 -2.25 30.34 2.01
CA ILE A 14 -1.66 29.38 1.07
C ILE A 14 -2.74 29.01 0.06
N VAL A 15 -2.54 29.44 -1.18
CA VAL A 15 -3.43 29.13 -2.30
C VAL A 15 -2.73 28.12 -3.19
N TRP A 16 -3.40 27.00 -3.47
CA TRP A 16 -2.92 25.96 -4.37
C TRP A 16 -3.17 26.35 -5.83
N PRO A 17 -2.46 25.73 -6.79
CA PRO A 17 -2.71 25.97 -8.22
C PRO A 17 -4.20 25.89 -8.55
N GLY A 18 -4.70 26.86 -9.31
CA GLY A 18 -6.14 27.00 -9.61
C GLY A 18 -6.94 27.82 -8.58
N GLY A 19 -6.29 28.48 -7.62
CA GLY A 19 -6.98 29.37 -6.68
C GLY A 19 -7.67 28.64 -5.52
N SER A 20 -7.43 27.34 -5.37
CA SER A 20 -8.08 26.51 -4.34
C SER A 20 -7.43 26.71 -2.98
N PRO A 21 -8.20 26.90 -1.88
CA PRO A 21 -7.68 26.88 -0.52
C PRO A 21 -7.36 25.46 -0.04
N VAL A 22 -7.83 24.43 -0.77
CA VAL A 22 -7.61 23.02 -0.44
C VAL A 22 -6.48 22.46 -1.31
N PRO A 23 -5.52 21.71 -0.74
CA PRO A 23 -4.49 21.04 -1.51
C PRO A 23 -5.10 20.16 -2.60
N PRO A 24 -4.45 20.05 -3.77
CA PRO A 24 -4.86 19.08 -4.76
C PRO A 24 -4.91 17.70 -4.08
N PRO A 25 -6.00 16.94 -4.23
CA PRO A 25 -6.03 15.59 -3.72
C PRO A 25 -4.83 14.86 -4.31
N GLY A 26 -3.94 14.37 -3.43
CA GLY A 26 -2.77 13.60 -3.85
C GLY A 26 -3.23 12.43 -4.72
N VAL A 27 -2.40 12.04 -5.70
CA VAL A 27 -2.67 10.81 -6.45
C VAL A 27 -2.65 9.67 -5.41
N PRO A 28 -3.74 8.90 -5.25
CA PRO A 28 -3.67 7.70 -4.43
C PRO A 28 -2.56 6.84 -5.03
N GLU A 29 -1.53 6.54 -4.25
CA GLU A 29 -0.46 5.66 -4.69
C GLU A 29 -1.07 4.27 -4.97
N LYS A 30 -1.45 4.03 -6.23
CA LYS A 30 -1.85 2.71 -6.70
C LYS A 30 -0.58 1.93 -6.99
N PHE A 31 -0.02 1.28 -5.98
CA PHE A 31 1.11 0.38 -6.16
C PHE A 31 0.69 -1.08 -5.94
N ASN A 32 1.36 -1.98 -6.65
CA ASN A 32 1.18 -3.41 -6.48
C ASN A 32 2.25 -3.92 -5.51
N LEU A 33 1.84 -4.48 -4.38
CA LEU A 33 2.74 -5.10 -3.42
C LEU A 33 2.84 -6.61 -3.69
N LYS A 34 4.06 -7.13 -3.78
CA LYS A 34 4.33 -8.57 -3.78
C LYS A 34 4.95 -8.95 -2.45
N VAL A 35 4.30 -9.87 -1.73
CA VAL A 35 4.74 -10.37 -0.43
C VAL A 35 5.27 -11.80 -0.60
N THR A 36 6.39 -12.10 0.03
CA THR A 36 6.98 -13.45 0.09
C THR A 36 7.04 -13.90 1.55
N PHE A 37 6.86 -15.18 1.78
CA PHE A 37 6.84 -15.78 3.11
C PHE A 37 7.50 -17.16 3.05
N LEU A 38 7.86 -17.68 4.23
CA LEU A 38 8.32 -19.05 4.43
C LEU A 38 7.21 -19.84 5.12
N ASP A 39 7.18 -21.15 4.89
CA ASP A 39 6.29 -22.06 5.61
C ASP A 39 6.82 -22.25 7.03
N GLU A 40 6.08 -21.76 8.03
CA GLU A 40 6.53 -21.72 9.41
C GLU A 40 5.32 -21.85 10.37
N PRO A 41 4.83 -23.08 10.60
CA PRO A 41 3.79 -23.30 11.60
C PRO A 41 4.26 -22.89 13.02
N PRO A 42 3.43 -22.23 13.84
CA PRO A 42 2.00 -21.95 13.62
C PRO A 42 1.72 -20.60 12.93
N PHE A 43 2.75 -19.81 12.61
CA PHE A 43 2.62 -18.43 12.14
C PHE A 43 2.17 -18.36 10.68
N VAL A 44 2.69 -19.25 9.83
CA VAL A 44 2.32 -19.39 8.43
C VAL A 44 2.04 -20.86 8.16
N ASN A 45 0.79 -21.19 7.84
CA ASN A 45 0.38 -22.55 7.52
C ASN A 45 -0.04 -22.60 6.05
N VAL A 46 0.62 -23.47 5.28
CA VAL A 46 0.28 -23.68 3.86
C VAL A 46 -0.54 -24.96 3.74
N VAL A 47 -1.78 -24.82 3.24
CA VAL A 47 -2.71 -25.95 3.03
C VAL A 47 -3.16 -25.98 1.58
N PRO A 48 -3.40 -27.17 1.00
CA PRO A 48 -3.96 -27.27 -0.33
C PRO A 48 -5.38 -26.67 -0.37
N PRO A 49 -5.78 -26.06 -1.49
CA PRO A 49 -7.17 -25.66 -1.69
C PRO A 49 -8.08 -26.91 -1.79
N ASP A 50 -9.38 -26.70 -1.62
CA ASP A 50 -10.39 -27.73 -1.79
C ASP A 50 -10.34 -28.32 -3.21
N ASN A 51 -10.41 -29.66 -3.32
CA ASN A 51 -10.21 -30.37 -4.58
C ASN A 51 -11.35 -30.18 -5.59
N GLU A 52 -12.57 -29.87 -5.13
CA GLU A 52 -13.73 -29.71 -6.01
C GLU A 52 -13.92 -28.25 -6.43
N THR A 53 -13.74 -27.32 -5.49
CA THR A 53 -13.99 -25.88 -5.70
C THR A 53 -12.73 -25.08 -6.04
N GLY A 54 -11.54 -25.55 -5.67
CA GLY A 54 -10.29 -24.82 -5.81
C GLY A 54 -10.19 -23.58 -4.90
N GLU A 55 -11.05 -23.47 -3.90
CA GLU A 55 -11.05 -22.39 -2.91
C GLU A 55 -10.27 -22.75 -1.66
N CYS A 56 -9.81 -21.75 -0.91
CA CYS A 56 -9.15 -22.00 0.36
C CYS A 56 -10.20 -22.34 1.44
N GLU A 57 -9.91 -23.36 2.25
CA GLU A 57 -10.85 -23.94 3.21
C GLU A 57 -11.40 -22.94 4.25
N THR A 58 -10.58 -21.98 4.70
CA THR A 58 -10.97 -20.99 5.71
C THR A 58 -11.14 -19.60 5.09
N SER A 59 -12.14 -18.84 5.55
CA SER A 59 -12.35 -17.44 5.14
C SER A 59 -11.18 -16.50 5.47
N ARG A 60 -10.26 -16.93 6.33
CA ARG A 60 -9.02 -16.21 6.70
C ARG A 60 -7.81 -16.65 5.88
N SER A 61 -7.95 -17.69 5.05
CA SER A 61 -6.89 -18.18 4.19
C SER A 61 -6.85 -17.37 2.91
N VAL A 62 -5.65 -17.14 2.39
CA VAL A 62 -5.44 -16.41 1.13
C VAL A 62 -4.79 -17.31 0.10
N ARG A 63 -5.17 -17.14 -1.17
CA ARG A 63 -4.51 -17.83 -2.28
C ARG A 63 -3.06 -17.37 -2.37
N CYS A 64 -2.15 -18.34 -2.44
CA CYS A 64 -0.73 -18.08 -2.57
C CYS A 64 -0.10 -18.98 -3.64
N ARG A 65 1.18 -18.74 -3.94
CA ARG A 65 1.97 -19.55 -4.87
C ARG A 65 3.25 -19.97 -4.19
N ILE A 66 3.59 -21.25 -4.31
CA ILE A 66 4.86 -21.78 -3.83
C ILE A 66 5.86 -21.67 -4.98
N ALA A 67 6.94 -20.92 -4.76
CA ALA A 67 8.04 -20.86 -5.71
C ALA A 67 8.90 -22.12 -5.56
N PRO A 68 9.29 -22.80 -6.65
CA PRO A 68 10.21 -23.92 -6.57
C PRO A 68 11.60 -23.41 -6.16
N GLU A 69 12.38 -24.25 -5.47
CA GLU A 69 13.64 -23.85 -4.84
C GLU A 69 14.66 -23.21 -5.79
N HIS A 70 14.72 -23.70 -7.05
CA HIS A 70 15.59 -23.13 -8.09
C HIS A 70 15.22 -21.68 -8.49
N LYS A 71 14.06 -21.16 -8.07
CA LYS A 71 13.65 -19.76 -8.26
C LYS A 71 13.97 -18.88 -7.04
N LEU A 72 14.41 -19.47 -5.94
CA LEU A 72 14.75 -18.77 -4.70
C LEU A 72 16.25 -18.45 -4.61
N VAL A 73 17.08 -19.17 -5.37
CA VAL A 73 18.52 -18.88 -5.49
C VAL A 73 18.69 -17.70 -6.46
N GLY A 74 19.06 -16.55 -5.92
CA GLY A 74 19.41 -15.35 -6.68
C GLY A 74 20.77 -15.45 -7.38
#